data_AF-A0A165GIY8-F1
#
_entry.id   AF-A0A165GIY8-F1
#
_cell.length_a   1.000
_cell.length_b   1.000
_cell.length_c   1.000
_cell.angle_alpha   90.00
_cell.angle_beta   90.00
_cell.angle_gamma   90.00
#
_symmetry.space_group_name_H-M   'P 1'
#
loop_
_entity.id
_entity.type
_entity.pdbx_description
1 polymer ?
#
loop_
_entity_poly.entity_id
_entity_poly.type
_entity_poly.pdbx_seq_one_letter_code
_entity_poly.pdbx_strand_id
1 'polypeptide(L)'
;NVFSLVERFTFRASPSEPNLPPLPKDIQYWAGVIMRNACRKDESRGGIRQCANMSCGRWEEFPREFAKCRRCRKAKYCGKECQSRAWAEGHRFWCN
;
A
#
# COMPACT_ATOMS: atom_id res chain seq x y z
N ASN A 1 5.05 9.38 7.55
CA ASN A 1 5.39 8.01 7.09
C ASN A 1 5.92 8.10 5.66
N VAL A 2 7.15 7.62 5.38
CA VAL A 2 7.76 7.68 4.03
C VAL A 2 6.95 6.93 2.98
N PHE A 3 6.26 5.84 3.36
CA PHE A 3 5.45 5.06 2.43
C PHE A 3 4.25 5.82 1.90
N SER A 4 3.64 6.72 2.68
CA SER A 4 2.55 7.60 2.21
C SER A 4 3.01 8.56 1.11
N LEU A 5 4.28 8.97 1.13
CA LEU A 5 4.87 9.78 0.06
C LEU A 5 5.15 8.93 -1.18
N VAL A 6 5.78 7.76 -0.99
CA VAL A 6 6.09 6.81 -2.07
C VAL A 6 4.81 6.35 -2.79
N GLU A 7 3.71 6.16 -2.06
CA GLU A 7 2.43 5.73 -2.61
C GLU A 7 1.91 6.67 -3.71
N ARG A 8 2.14 7.98 -3.60
CA ARG A 8 1.73 8.97 -4.61
C ARG A 8 2.41 8.74 -5.96
N PHE A 9 3.64 8.26 -5.95
CA PHE A 9 4.37 7.92 -7.17
C PHE A 9 3.88 6.64 -7.84
N THR A 10 2.98 5.89 -7.21
CA THR A 10 2.32 4.75 -7.86
C THR A 10 1.18 5.18 -8.79
N PHE A 11 0.70 6.41 -8.66
CA PHE A 11 -0.50 6.87 -9.38
C PHE A 11 -0.21 6.97 -10.88
N ARG A 12 -1.18 6.56 -11.68
CA ARG A 12 -1.13 6.74 -13.14
C ARG A 12 -1.68 8.12 -13.44
N ALA A 13 -1.02 8.85 -14.36
CA ALA A 13 -1.61 10.06 -14.92
C ALA A 13 -3.00 9.72 -15.46
N SER A 14 -4.02 10.32 -14.87
CA SER A 14 -5.40 10.16 -15.32
C SER A 14 -5.67 11.22 -16.38
N PRO A 15 -6.43 10.93 -17.44
CA PRO A 15 -6.94 11.96 -18.36
C PRO A 15 -7.70 13.09 -17.63
N SER A 16 -8.18 12.84 -16.41
CA SER A 16 -8.89 13.81 -15.57
C SER A 16 -7.99 14.78 -14.79
N GLU A 17 -6.67 14.59 -14.80
CA GLU A 17 -5.70 15.44 -14.07
C GLU A 17 -4.64 15.98 -15.05
N PRO A 18 -5.03 16.83 -16.01
CA PRO A 18 -4.18 17.24 -17.14
C PRO A 18 -2.94 18.04 -16.71
N ASN A 19 -2.92 18.57 -15.48
CA ASN A 19 -1.83 19.38 -14.97
C ASN A 19 -0.72 18.57 -14.29
N LEU A 20 -0.90 17.25 -14.11
CA LEU A 20 0.14 16.42 -13.51
C LEU A 20 1.07 15.86 -14.59
N PRO A 21 2.37 16.21 -14.60
CA PRO A 21 3.29 15.68 -15.59
C PRO A 21 3.38 14.15 -15.48
N PRO A 22 3.45 13.41 -16.60
CA PRO A 22 3.58 11.97 -16.56
C PRO A 22 4.88 11.56 -15.88
N LEU A 23 4.78 10.76 -14.82
CA LEU A 23 5.93 10.19 -14.14
C LEU A 23 6.66 9.19 -15.05
N PRO A 24 8.02 9.18 -15.06
CA PRO A 24 8.79 8.13 -15.72
C PRO A 24 8.34 6.74 -15.25
N LYS A 25 8.19 5.81 -16.21
CA LYS A 25 7.69 4.44 -15.94
C LYS A 25 8.51 3.71 -14.88
N ASP A 26 9.83 3.93 -14.85
CA ASP A 26 10.72 3.30 -13.88
C ASP A 26 10.44 3.77 -12.44
N ILE A 27 10.18 5.07 -12.25
CA ILE A 27 9.82 5.62 -10.93
C ILE A 27 8.52 4.98 -10.45
N GLN A 28 7.51 4.90 -11.33
CA GLN A 28 6.23 4.28 -10.99
C GLN A 28 6.36 2.78 -10.68
N TYR A 29 7.19 2.06 -11.45
CA TYR A 29 7.47 0.65 -11.21
C TYR A 29 8.10 0.44 -9.84
N TRP A 30 9.18 1.19 -9.54
CA TRP A 30 9.89 1.09 -8.27
C TRP A 30 9.04 1.53 -7.08
N ALA A 31 8.22 2.57 -7.23
CA ALA A 31 7.23 2.94 -6.21
C ALA A 31 6.28 1.78 -5.90
N GLY A 32 5.76 1.10 -6.94
CA GLY A 32 4.93 -0.09 -6.74
C GLY A 32 5.66 -1.24 -6.05
N VAL A 33 6.94 -1.46 -6.38
CA VAL A 33 7.80 -2.45 -5.70
C VAL A 33 7.94 -2.10 -4.22
N ILE A 34 8.27 -0.85 -3.89
CA ILE A 34 8.42 -0.39 -2.51
C ILE A 34 7.12 -0.60 -1.72
N MET A 35 5.97 -0.19 -2.27
CA MET A 35 4.68 -0.34 -1.58
C MET A 35 4.30 -1.80 -1.30
N ARG A 36 4.60 -2.71 -2.23
CA ARG A 36 4.41 -4.16 -1.99
C ARG A 36 5.34 -4.69 -0.91
N ASN A 37 6.59 -4.20 -0.86
CA ASN A 37 7.57 -4.59 0.17
C ASN A 37 7.20 -4.05 1.55
N ALA A 38 6.59 -2.87 1.64
CA ALA A 38 6.10 -2.29 2.90
C ALA A 38 5.07 -3.20 3.62
N CYS A 39 4.40 -4.09 2.89
CA CYS A 39 3.43 -5.05 3.44
C CYS A 39 4.06 -6.37 3.92
N ARG A 40 5.39 -6.52 3.87
CA ARG A 40 6.08 -7.73 4.33
C ARG A 40 5.99 -7.85 5.85
N LYS A 41 6.14 -9.09 6.33
CA LYS A 41 6.28 -9.35 7.77
C LYS A 41 7.60 -8.80 8.27
N ASP A 42 7.58 -8.30 9.49
CA ASP A 42 8.77 -7.87 10.22
C ASP A 42 9.23 -9.01 11.13
N GLU A 43 10.32 -9.69 10.74
CA GLU A 43 10.88 -10.80 11.52
C GLU A 43 11.41 -10.34 12.87
N SER A 44 11.90 -9.09 12.98
CA SER A 44 12.39 -8.54 14.24
C SER A 44 11.27 -8.32 15.27
N ARG A 45 10.02 -8.31 14.80
CA ARG A 45 8.80 -8.20 15.61
C ARG A 45 8.02 -9.52 15.70
N GLY A 46 8.66 -10.66 15.44
CA GLY A 46 8.00 -11.96 15.52
C GLY A 46 7.14 -12.32 14.31
N GLY A 47 7.40 -11.70 13.15
CA GLY A 47 6.74 -12.03 11.89
C GLY A 47 5.35 -11.41 11.68
N ILE A 48 5.02 -10.39 12.49
CA ILE A 48 3.80 -9.59 12.38
C ILE A 48 3.90 -8.55 11.26
N ARG A 49 2.75 -8.02 10.83
CA ARG A 49 2.65 -7.01 9.77
C ARG A 49 2.05 -5.72 10.27
N GLN A 50 2.40 -4.63 9.60
CA GLN A 50 1.68 -3.37 9.73
C GLN A 50 0.47 -3.33 8.78
N CYS A 51 -0.57 -2.61 9.18
CA CYS A 51 -1.74 -2.33 8.36
C CYS A 51 -1.29 -1.60 7.09
N ALA A 52 -1.73 -2.10 5.93
CA ALA A 52 -1.38 -1.53 4.63
C ALA A 52 -2.12 -0.20 4.34
N ASN A 53 -2.98 0.26 5.25
CA ASN A 53 -3.38 1.67 5.26
C ASN A 53 -2.24 2.49 5.90
N MET A 54 -1.49 3.22 5.08
CA MET A 54 -0.26 3.91 5.50
C MET A 54 -0.50 5.02 6.53
N SER A 55 -1.74 5.53 6.63
CA SER A 55 -2.17 6.48 7.66
C SER A 55 -2.59 5.83 8.99
N CYS A 56 -2.88 4.52 9.01
CA CYS A 56 -3.31 3.80 10.21
C CYS A 56 -2.13 3.40 11.10
N GLY A 57 -1.11 2.77 10.53
CA GLY A 57 0.10 2.37 11.26
C GLY A 57 -0.06 1.25 12.31
N ARG A 58 -1.27 0.70 12.52
CA ARG A 58 -1.49 -0.42 13.47
C ARG A 58 -0.71 -1.66 13.04
N TRP A 59 -0.14 -2.37 14.01
CA TRP A 59 0.52 -3.67 13.83
C TRP A 59 -0.38 -4.82 14.25
N GLU A 60 -0.21 -5.99 13.64
CA GLU A 60 -0.83 -7.22 14.15
C GLU A 60 -0.32 -7.50 15.57
N GLU A 61 -1.20 -7.96 16.45
CA GLU A 61 -0.85 -8.43 17.80
C GLU A 61 -0.38 -9.90 17.75
N PHE A 62 -0.88 -10.67 16.78
CA PHE A 62 -0.45 -12.04 16.50
C PHE A 62 -0.43 -12.32 14.98
N PRO A 63 0.41 -13.26 14.50
CA PRO A 63 0.56 -13.49 13.07
C PRO A 63 -0.76 -13.86 12.38
N ARG A 64 -1.04 -13.18 11.25
CA ARG A 64 -2.24 -13.39 10.41
C ARG A 64 -3.55 -12.88 11.00
N GLU A 65 -3.50 -11.99 12.00
CA GLU A 65 -4.68 -11.28 12.49
C GLU A 65 -5.37 -10.47 11.38
N PHE A 66 -4.60 -9.80 10.52
CA PHE A 66 -5.16 -8.85 9.56
C PHE A 66 -5.72 -9.53 8.30
N ALA A 67 -6.83 -8.99 7.81
CA ALA A 67 -7.48 -9.50 6.62
C ALA A 67 -6.68 -9.17 5.35
N LYS A 68 -6.51 -10.15 4.47
CA LYS A 68 -5.85 -9.99 3.17
C LYS A 68 -6.74 -9.28 2.15
N CYS A 69 -6.14 -8.42 1.33
CA CYS A 69 -6.79 -7.92 0.11
C CYS A 69 -7.23 -9.10 -0.76
N ARG A 70 -8.50 -9.11 -1.20
CA ARG A 70 -9.04 -10.20 -2.02
C ARG A 70 -8.38 -10.30 -3.40
N ARG A 71 -7.86 -9.19 -3.94
CA ARG A 71 -7.23 -9.11 -5.26
C ARG A 71 -5.78 -9.60 -5.21
N CYS A 72 -4.86 -8.80 -4.66
CA CYS A 72 -3.43 -9.15 -4.66
C CYS A 72 -3.03 -10.18 -3.60
N ARG A 73 -3.83 -10.38 -2.53
CA ARG A 73 -3.48 -11.18 -1.33
C ARG A 73 -2.21 -10.72 -0.58
N LYS A 74 -1.53 -9.67 -1.06
CA LYS A 74 -0.26 -9.13 -0.50
C LYS A 74 -0.48 -8.05 0.56
N ALA A 75 -1.39 -7.11 0.35
CA ALA A 75 -1.74 -6.11 1.37
C ALA A 75 -2.65 -6.71 2.45
N LYS A 76 -2.45 -6.31 3.71
CA LYS A 76 -3.18 -6.78 4.90
C LYS A 76 -3.76 -5.58 5.65
N TYR A 77 -4.98 -5.66 6.14
CA TYR A 77 -5.66 -4.55 6.81
C TYR A 77 -6.26 -4.99 8.14
N CYS A 78 -6.17 -4.12 9.15
CA CYS A 78 -6.79 -4.35 10.46
C CYS A 78 -8.34 -4.32 10.42
N GLY A 79 -8.94 -3.93 9.30
CA GLY A 79 -10.39 -3.91 9.12
C GLY A 79 -10.82 -3.44 7.73
N LYS A 80 -12.11 -3.62 7.43
CA LYS A 80 -12.72 -3.24 6.14
C LYS A 80 -12.60 -1.74 5.86
N GLU A 81 -12.72 -0.91 6.89
CA GLU A 81 -12.60 0.54 6.75
C GLU A 81 -11.20 0.96 6.28
N CYS A 82 -10.15 0.42 6.89
CA CYS A 82 -8.77 0.66 6.46
C CYS A 82 -8.52 0.15 5.04
N GLN A 83 -9.10 -0.99 4.66
CA GLN A 83 -9.01 -1.47 3.28
C GLN A 83 -9.67 -0.48 2.30
N SER A 84 -10.85 0.03 2.62
CA SER A 84 -11.60 0.97 1.78
C SER A 84 -10.85 2.30 1.61
N ARG A 85 -10.38 2.88 2.72
CA ARG A 85 -9.59 4.12 2.71
C ARG A 85 -8.30 3.96 1.91
N ALA A 86 -7.51 2.93 2.20
CA ALA A 86 -6.28 2.65 1.47
C ALA A 86 -6.53 2.40 -0.03
N TRP A 87 -7.66 1.76 -0.38
CA TRP A 87 -8.04 1.55 -1.78
C TRP A 87 -8.27 2.87 -2.52
N ALA A 88 -9.04 3.77 -1.92
CA ALA A 88 -9.33 5.08 -2.48
C ALA A 88 -8.07 5.95 -2.58
N GLU A 89 -7.24 5.94 -1.53
CA GLU A 89 -6.03 6.76 -1.42
C GLU A 89 -4.91 6.30 -2.33
N GLY A 90 -4.71 5.00 -2.55
CA GLY A 90 -3.58 4.58 -3.38
C GLY A 90 -3.44 3.10 -3.73
N HIS A 91 -3.91 2.18 -2.87
CA HIS A 91 -3.69 0.74 -3.04
C HIS A 91 -4.12 0.22 -4.42
N ARG A 92 -5.19 0.76 -4.99
CA ARG A 92 -5.68 0.40 -6.33
C ARG A 92 -4.62 0.51 -7.43
N PHE A 93 -3.63 1.38 -7.29
CA PHE A 93 -2.60 1.62 -8.31
C PHE A 93 -1.41 0.67 -8.21
N TRP A 94 -1.22 0.00 -7.06
CA TRP A 94 -0.14 -0.98 -6.85
C TRP A 94 -0.64 -2.37 -6.44
N CYS A 95 -1.95 -2.61 -6.56
CA CYS A 95 -2.60 -3.90 -6.34
C CYS A 95 -2.27 -4.90 -7.47
N ASN A 96 -1.15 -5.59 -7.34
CA ASN A 96 -0.66 -6.65 -8.23
C ASN A 96 -0.09 -7.80 -7.39
#